data_AF-A0A4R4PVD2-F1
#
_entry.id   AF-A0A4R4PVD2-F1
#
_cell.length_a   1.000
_cell.length_b   1.000
_cell.length_c   1.000
_cell.angle_alpha   90.00
_cell.angle_beta   90.00
_cell.angle_gamma   90.00
#
_symmetry.space_group_name_H-M   'P 1'
#
loop_
_entity.id
_entity.type
_entity.pdbx_description
1 polymer ?
#
loop_
_entity_poly.entity_id
_entity_poly.type
_entity_poly.pdbx_seq_one_letter_code
_entity_poly.pdbx_strand_id
1 'polypeptide(L)'
;MSARRPPGSCWPQPGTTPSACASEAAFAHLAGVAPIPASSGRTHRHRLNRGGDRAANNALHTIVPVRMRYDERTRTYVERRTKEGLSKPEIMRCLKRFVAREVYRALTGTPAQQTTQTDLAPAA
;
A
#
# COMPACT_ATOMS: atom_id res chain seq x y z
N MET A 1 24.78 -26.12 -21.06
CA MET A 1 23.60 -25.60 -21.78
C MET A 1 22.96 -24.52 -20.91
N SER A 2 23.17 -23.24 -21.25
CA SER A 2 22.82 -22.07 -20.42
C SER A 2 21.41 -21.59 -20.76
N ALA A 3 20.47 -21.71 -19.82
CA ALA A 3 19.12 -21.21 -19.96
C ALA A 3 19.10 -19.70 -19.65
N ARG A 4 19.02 -18.87 -20.70
CA ARG A 4 18.75 -17.43 -20.57
C ARG A 4 17.38 -17.24 -19.89
N ARG A 5 17.38 -16.68 -18.68
CA ARG A 5 16.14 -16.26 -17.99
C ARG A 5 15.61 -14.97 -18.63
N PRO A 6 14.28 -14.82 -18.82
CA PRO A 6 13.69 -13.57 -19.29
C PRO A 6 13.79 -12.48 -18.21
N PRO A 7 14.06 -11.22 -18.57
CA PRO A 7 14.05 -10.10 -17.61
C PRO A 7 12.60 -9.80 -17.19
N GLY A 8 12.28 -10.00 -15.91
CA GLY A 8 10.99 -9.53 -15.34
C GLY A 8 10.35 -10.40 -14.25
N SER A 9 10.89 -11.55 -13.87
CA SER A 9 10.32 -12.38 -12.80
C SER A 9 10.92 -12.04 -11.44
N CYS A 10 10.30 -11.11 -10.70
CA CYS A 10 10.61 -10.88 -9.28
C CYS A 10 9.68 -11.71 -8.38
N TRP A 11 9.77 -13.04 -8.46
CA TRP A 11 9.17 -13.88 -7.42
C TRP A 11 10.16 -13.95 -6.24
N PRO A 12 9.76 -13.58 -5.02
CA PRO A 12 10.67 -13.64 -3.87
C PRO A 12 10.95 -15.09 -3.50
N GLN A 13 12.24 -15.41 -3.33
CA GLN A 13 12.69 -16.70 -2.81
C GLN A 13 12.70 -16.68 -1.27
N PRO A 14 12.54 -17.84 -0.59
CA PRO A 14 12.72 -17.91 0.86
C PRO A 14 14.15 -17.48 1.22
N GLY A 15 14.27 -16.44 2.07
CA GLY A 15 15.54 -15.79 2.42
C GLY A 15 15.73 -14.37 1.85
N THR A 16 14.73 -13.81 1.16
CA THR A 16 14.78 -12.45 0.62
C THR A 16 14.73 -11.41 1.75
N THR A 17 15.82 -10.66 1.95
CA THR A 17 15.87 -9.49 2.84
C THR A 17 14.92 -8.39 2.35
N PRO A 18 14.35 -7.54 3.22
CA PRO A 18 13.41 -6.47 2.81
C PRO A 18 13.99 -5.49 1.79
N SER A 19 15.33 -5.43 1.64
CA SER A 19 16.02 -4.64 0.61
C SER A 19 15.83 -5.16 -0.82
N ALA A 20 15.37 -6.40 -1.03
CA ALA A 20 15.13 -6.96 -2.36
C ALA A 20 13.75 -6.62 -2.95
N CYS A 21 12.85 -5.96 -2.19
CA CYS A 21 11.73 -5.20 -2.75
C CYS A 21 12.20 -3.76 -3.03
N ALA A 22 13.04 -3.59 -4.05
CA ALA A 22 13.76 -2.34 -4.34
C ALA A 22 12.87 -1.13 -4.74
N SER A 23 11.55 -1.29 -4.78
CA SER A 23 10.63 -0.19 -5.09
C SER A 23 9.32 -0.26 -4.31
N GLU A 24 8.78 0.92 -4.04
CA GLU A 24 7.46 1.14 -3.47
C GLU A 24 6.34 0.41 -4.27
N ALA A 25 6.52 0.30 -5.59
CA ALA A 25 5.62 -0.46 -6.45
C ALA A 25 5.65 -1.96 -6.15
N ALA A 26 6.83 -2.54 -5.96
CA ALA A 26 6.98 -3.95 -5.58
C ALA A 26 6.31 -4.24 -4.24
N PHE A 27 6.47 -3.35 -3.26
CA PHE A 27 5.79 -3.46 -1.96
C PHE A 27 4.26 -3.41 -2.11
N ALA A 28 3.72 -2.51 -2.92
CA ALA A 28 2.28 -2.46 -3.17
C ALA A 28 1.75 -3.72 -3.89
N HIS A 29 2.56 -4.34 -4.75
CA HIS A 29 2.23 -5.62 -5.37
C HIS A 29 2.24 -6.76 -4.34
N LEU A 30 3.26 -6.82 -3.48
CA LEU A 30 3.38 -7.79 -2.39
C LEU A 30 2.19 -7.69 -1.43
N ALA A 31 1.84 -6.48 -0.98
CA ALA A 31 0.71 -6.23 -0.09
C ALA A 31 -0.67 -6.40 -0.76
N GLY A 32 -0.73 -6.73 -2.07
CA GLY A 32 -1.99 -6.93 -2.79
C GLY A 32 -2.79 -5.64 -3.08
N VAL A 33 -2.17 -4.47 -2.92
CA VAL A 33 -2.80 -3.15 -3.03
C VAL A 33 -2.51 -2.46 -4.37
N ALA A 34 -1.61 -3.01 -5.19
CA ALA A 34 -1.35 -2.50 -6.52
C ALA A 34 -2.63 -2.49 -7.38
N PRO A 35 -3.00 -1.36 -8.01
CA PRO A 35 -4.13 -1.30 -8.91
C PRO A 35 -3.79 -2.12 -10.16
N ILE A 36 -4.57 -3.16 -10.44
CA ILE A 36 -4.41 -3.96 -11.65
C ILE A 36 -5.55 -3.60 -12.60
N PRO A 37 -5.28 -3.09 -13.82
CA PRO A 37 -6.35 -2.76 -14.76
C PRO A 37 -7.13 -4.02 -15.13
N ALA A 38 -8.45 -3.95 -15.14
CA ALA A 38 -9.30 -5.09 -15.48
C ALA A 38 -9.36 -5.35 -17.00
N SER A 39 -8.99 -4.37 -17.82
CA SER A 39 -8.94 -4.46 -19.28
C SER A 39 -7.71 -3.73 -19.83
N SER A 40 -7.20 -4.14 -20.99
CA SER A 40 -6.18 -3.38 -21.74
C SER A 40 -6.75 -2.15 -22.49
N GLY A 41 -8.08 -1.98 -22.50
CA GLY A 41 -8.78 -0.88 -23.17
C GLY A 41 -9.11 0.33 -22.27
N ARG A 42 -9.96 1.22 -22.79
CA ARG A 42 -10.39 2.52 -22.22
C ARG A 42 -11.32 2.41 -21.00
N THR A 43 -11.16 1.37 -20.17
CA THR A 43 -12.00 1.14 -18.98
C THR A 43 -11.22 1.45 -17.72
N HIS A 44 -11.76 2.31 -16.84
CA HIS A 44 -11.14 2.70 -15.57
C HIS A 44 -11.36 1.69 -14.43
N ARG A 45 -11.74 0.44 -14.74
CA ARG A 45 -12.03 -0.58 -13.72
C ARG A 45 -10.75 -1.29 -13.30
N HIS A 46 -10.59 -1.46 -11.98
CA HIS A 46 -9.43 -2.11 -11.39
C HIS A 46 -9.84 -3.41 -10.68
N ARG A 47 -9.14 -4.51 -11.00
CA ARG A 47 -9.31 -5.81 -10.34
C ARG A 47 -8.45 -5.90 -9.07
N LEU A 48 -8.88 -6.75 -8.14
CA LEU A 48 -8.12 -7.06 -6.92
C LEU A 48 -6.91 -7.95 -7.27
N ASN A 49 -5.74 -7.64 -6.71
CA ASN A 49 -4.60 -8.54 -6.78
C ASN A 49 -4.82 -9.74 -5.84
N ARG A 50 -4.97 -10.94 -6.41
CA ARG A 50 -5.24 -12.16 -5.63
C ARG A 50 -3.98 -12.84 -5.08
N GLY A 51 -2.82 -12.58 -5.69
CA GLY A 51 -1.55 -13.24 -5.37
C GLY A 51 -0.67 -12.52 -4.34
N GLY A 52 -1.15 -11.42 -3.76
CA GLY A 52 -0.45 -10.72 -2.66
C GLY A 52 -0.84 -11.26 -1.27
N ASP A 53 -0.14 -10.76 -0.26
CA ASP A 53 -0.39 -11.03 1.15
C ASP A 53 -1.77 -10.50 1.58
N ARG A 54 -2.64 -11.44 2.01
CA ARG A 54 -4.01 -11.13 2.45
C ARG A 54 -4.07 -10.52 3.83
N ALA A 55 -3.15 -10.86 4.73
CA ALA A 55 -3.08 -10.28 6.06
C ALA A 55 -2.66 -8.81 5.96
N ALA A 56 -1.63 -8.52 5.16
CA ALA A 56 -1.20 -7.14 4.90
C ALA A 56 -2.32 -6.30 4.26
N ASN A 57 -2.99 -6.83 3.23
CA ASN A 57 -4.13 -6.13 2.61
C ASN A 57 -5.29 -5.91 3.60
N ASN A 58 -5.56 -6.85 4.52
CA ASN A 58 -6.59 -6.70 5.53
C ASN A 58 -6.22 -5.62 6.55
N ALA A 59 -4.98 -5.62 7.05
CA ALA A 59 -4.49 -4.57 7.95
C ALA A 59 -4.62 -3.18 7.33
N LEU A 60 -4.19 -3.02 6.07
CA LEU A 60 -4.37 -1.76 5.32
C LEU A 60 -5.84 -1.42 5.10
N HIS A 61 -6.71 -2.43 4.94
CA HIS A 61 -8.15 -2.20 4.82
C HIS A 61 -8.76 -1.67 6.11
N THR A 62 -8.32 -2.16 7.26
CA THR A 62 -8.78 -1.71 8.58
C THR A 62 -8.28 -0.31 8.92
N ILE A 63 -7.05 0.04 8.54
CA ILE A 63 -6.45 1.36 8.81
C ILE A 63 -7.19 2.48 8.06
N VAL A 64 -7.59 2.24 6.81
CA VAL A 64 -8.15 3.30 5.95
C VAL A 64 -9.43 3.94 6.52
N PRO A 65 -10.46 3.19 6.96
CA PRO A 65 -11.65 3.76 7.60
C PRO A 65 -11.34 4.59 8.85
N VAL A 66 -10.37 4.13 9.66
CA VAL A 66 -9.92 4.86 10.85
C VAL A 66 -9.32 6.21 10.44
N ARG A 67 -8.43 6.23 9.44
CA ARG A 67 -7.87 7.48 8.91
C ARG A 67 -8.93 8.38 8.28
N MET A 68 -9.91 7.83 7.57
CA MET A 68 -11.01 8.64 7.05
C MET A 68 -11.84 9.30 8.15
N ARG A 69 -11.89 8.72 9.36
CA ARG A 69 -12.63 9.28 10.49
C ARG A 69 -11.84 10.32 11.28
N TYR A 70 -10.54 10.09 11.49
CA TYR A 70 -9.73 10.89 12.42
C TYR A 70 -8.70 11.80 11.75
N ASP A 71 -8.22 11.49 10.55
CA ASP A 71 -7.18 12.27 9.87
C ASP A 71 -7.80 13.29 8.92
N GLU A 72 -7.61 14.57 9.24
CA GLU A 72 -8.12 15.70 8.46
C GLU A 72 -7.53 15.74 7.04
N ARG A 73 -6.27 15.37 6.86
CA ARG A 73 -5.63 15.29 5.53
C ARG A 73 -6.33 14.27 4.65
N THR A 74 -6.68 13.12 5.23
CA THR A 74 -7.39 12.05 4.53
C THR A 74 -8.82 12.50 4.19
N ARG A 75 -9.50 13.22 5.08
CA ARG A 75 -10.84 13.78 4.81
C ARG A 75 -10.85 14.75 3.62
N THR A 76 -9.94 15.73 3.61
CA THR A 76 -9.81 16.68 2.50
C THR A 76 -9.54 15.97 1.17
N TYR A 77 -8.72 14.91 1.20
CA TYR A 77 -8.47 14.09 0.02
C TYR A 77 -9.73 13.36 -0.47
N VAL A 78 -10.50 12.77 0.45
CA VAL A 78 -11.75 12.06 0.13
C VAL A 78 -12.76 13.03 -0.46
N GLU A 79 -12.93 14.21 0.13
CA GLU A 79 -13.83 15.25 -0.39
C GLU A 79 -13.44 15.68 -1.80
N ARG A 80 -12.14 15.94 -2.04
CA ARG A 80 -11.62 16.28 -3.38
C ARG A 80 -11.91 15.18 -4.40
N ARG A 81 -11.63 13.91 -4.07
CA ARG A 81 -11.88 12.77 -4.98
C ARG A 81 -13.37 12.48 -5.18
N THR A 82 -14.21 12.77 -4.19
CA THR A 82 -15.66 12.66 -4.30
C THR A 82 -16.20 13.71 -5.29
N LYS A 83 -15.67 14.94 -5.27
CA LYS A 83 -15.99 15.99 -6.25
C LYS A 83 -15.54 15.64 -7.67
N GLU A 84 -14.46 14.90 -7.82
CA GLU A 84 -13.99 14.37 -9.10
C GLU A 84 -14.85 13.20 -9.63
N GLY A 85 -15.87 12.76 -8.89
CA GLY A 85 -16.81 11.71 -9.32
C GLY A 85 -16.35 10.28 -9.05
N LEU A 86 -15.31 10.07 -8.25
CA LEU A 86 -14.87 8.72 -7.88
C LEU A 86 -15.82 8.11 -6.85
N SER A 87 -16.10 6.81 -7.02
CA SER A 87 -16.89 6.06 -6.05
C SER A 87 -16.08 5.80 -4.76
N LYS A 88 -16.76 5.69 -3.62
CA LYS A 88 -16.14 5.34 -2.32
C LYS A 88 -15.17 4.14 -2.39
N PRO A 89 -15.48 3.00 -3.05
CA PRO A 89 -14.54 1.89 -3.16
C PRO A 89 -13.30 2.20 -4.02
N GLU A 90 -13.37 3.12 -4.97
CA GLU A 90 -12.21 3.58 -5.75
C GLU A 90 -11.33 4.50 -4.89
N ILE A 91 -11.94 5.42 -4.15
CA ILE A 91 -11.25 6.28 -3.20
C ILE A 91 -10.52 5.44 -2.14
N MET A 92 -11.19 4.42 -1.58
CA MET A 92 -10.56 3.50 -0.62
C MET A 92 -9.35 2.76 -1.22
N ARG A 93 -9.38 2.38 -2.50
CA ARG A 93 -8.21 1.74 -3.16
C ARG A 93 -7.05 2.73 -3.33
N CYS A 94 -7.33 3.97 -3.72
CA CYS A 94 -6.32 5.02 -3.78
C CYS A 94 -5.69 5.28 -2.40
N LEU A 95 -6.51 5.31 -1.34
CA LEU A 95 -6.04 5.47 0.03
C LEU A 95 -5.20 4.29 0.49
N LYS A 96 -5.63 3.05 0.26
CA LYS A 96 -4.82 1.87 0.60
C LYS A 96 -3.44 1.93 -0.05
N ARG A 97 -3.37 2.34 -1.33
CA ARG A 97 -2.09 2.50 -2.02
C ARG A 97 -1.26 3.57 -1.33
N PHE A 98 -1.83 4.72 -1.02
CA PHE A 98 -1.15 5.80 -0.30
C PHE A 98 -0.61 5.33 1.07
N VAL A 99 -1.40 4.61 1.86
CA VAL A 99 -0.93 4.04 3.14
C VAL A 99 0.21 3.04 2.92
N ALA A 100 0.10 2.16 1.90
CA ALA A 100 1.18 1.22 1.59
C ALA A 100 2.49 1.94 1.23
N ARG A 101 2.42 3.09 0.56
CA ARG A 101 3.59 3.94 0.28
C ARG A 101 4.21 4.49 1.56
N GLU A 102 3.39 5.02 2.46
CA GLU A 102 3.86 5.54 3.75
C GLU A 102 4.50 4.44 4.61
N VAL A 103 3.89 3.26 4.67
CA VAL A 103 4.43 2.09 5.37
C VAL A 103 5.77 1.67 4.76
N TYR A 104 5.86 1.58 3.43
CA TYR A 104 7.13 1.27 2.77
C TYR A 104 8.22 2.28 3.15
N ARG A 105 7.91 3.58 3.09
CA ARG A 105 8.86 4.64 3.48
C ARG A 105 9.24 4.57 4.96
N ALA A 106 8.33 4.18 5.85
CA ALA A 106 8.64 3.98 7.27
C ALA A 106 9.53 2.76 7.52
N LEU A 107 9.40 1.71 6.69
CA LEU A 107 10.22 0.49 6.77
C LEU A 107 11.59 0.64 6.13
N THR A 108 11.71 1.42 5.04
CA THR A 108 12.95 1.60 4.28
C THR A 108 13.68 2.91 4.57
N GLY A 109 12.99 3.88 5.18
CA GLY A 109 13.62 5.09 5.67
C GLY A 109 14.44 4.77 6.90
N THR A 110 15.68 5.25 6.94
CA THR A 110 16.49 5.29 8.16
C THR A 110 15.64 5.86 9.31
N PRO A 111 15.60 5.22 10.49
CA PRO A 111 14.69 5.58 11.58
C PRO A 111 15.09 6.94 12.17
N ALA A 112 14.64 8.04 11.55
CA ALA A 112 14.85 9.39 12.09
C ALA A 112 13.62 9.93 12.83
N GLN A 113 12.48 9.24 12.79
CA GLN A 113 11.24 9.69 13.43
C GLN A 113 10.35 8.49 13.79
N GLN A 114 10.86 7.53 14.56
CA GLN A 114 9.95 6.71 15.36
C GLN A 114 9.52 7.60 16.52
N THR A 115 8.29 8.08 16.52
CA THR A 115 7.67 8.65 17.71
C THR A 115 7.63 7.51 18.73
N THR A 116 8.62 7.50 19.62
CA THR A 116 8.76 6.51 20.68
C THR A 116 7.46 6.52 21.48
N GLN A 117 6.77 5.39 21.49
CA GLN A 117 5.73 5.04 22.45
C GLN A 117 6.37 4.78 23.84
N THR A 118 7.23 5.69 24.28
CA THR A 118 7.90 5.69 25.59
C THR A 118 7.32 6.78 26.50
N ASP A 119 6.48 7.68 25.99
CA ASP A 119 5.77 8.71 26.79
C ASP A 119 4.35 8.30 27.22
N LEU A 120 4.14 7.01 27.50
CA LEU A 120 3.00 6.55 28.30
C LEU A 120 3.54 5.98 29.62
N ALA A 121 4.37 6.76 30.31
CA ALA A 121 4.42 6.67 31.76
C ALA A 121 3.14 7.34 32.30
N PRO A 122 2.34 6.68 33.15
CA PRO A 122 1.33 7.40 33.91
C PRO A 122 2.09 8.36 34.83
N ALA A 123 1.92 9.66 34.62
CA ALA A 123 2.22 10.64 35.64
C ALA A 123 1.14 10.53 36.73
N ALA A 124 1.39 9.66 37.72
CA ALA A 124 0.91 9.70 39.11
C ALA A 124 1.05 8.32 39.75
#